data_AF-A0A1B6ARJ2-F1
#
_entry.id   AF-A0A1B6ARJ2-F1
#
_cell.length_a   1.000
_cell.length_b   1.000
_cell.length_c   1.000
_cell.angle_alpha   90.00
_cell.angle_beta   90.00
_cell.angle_gamma   90.00
#
_symmetry.space_group_name_H-M   'P 1'
#
loop_
_entity.id
_entity.type
_entity.pdbx_description
1 polymer ?
#
loop_
_entity_poly.entity_id
_entity_poly.type
_entity_poly.pdbx_seq_one_letter_code
_entity_poly.pdbx_strand_id
1 'polypeptide(L)' 'MTTKPCCRCGVYRPRSEFYALSNAPDGLRYDCKPCVRASMRAYYWQHREQILVGRRARYHAARDAA' A
#
# COMPACT_ATOMS: atom_id res chain seq x y z
N MET A 1 -13.57 21.57 -0.81
CA MET A 1 -13.86 20.39 -1.66
C MET A 1 -13.44 19.12 -0.93
N THR A 2 -14.41 18.35 -0.45
CA THR A 2 -14.18 17.18 0.44
C THR A 2 -13.82 15.91 -0.34
N THR A 3 -13.89 15.94 -1.67
CA THR A 3 -13.65 14.81 -2.57
C THR A 3 -12.48 15.09 -3.51
N LYS A 4 -11.75 14.03 -3.86
CA LYS A 4 -10.60 14.02 -4.78
C LYS A 4 -10.78 12.88 -5.79
N PRO A 5 -10.44 13.08 -7.09
CA PRO A 5 -10.45 11.99 -8.06
C PRO A 5 -9.28 11.04 -7.85
N CYS A 6 -9.54 9.74 -7.96
CA CYS A 6 -8.47 8.73 -7.96
C CYS A 6 -7.81 8.65 -9.33
N CYS A 7 -6.48 8.76 -9.42
CA CYS A 7 -5.74 8.65 -10.68
C CYS A 7 -5.80 7.25 -11.32
N ARG A 8 -6.16 6.22 -10.55
CA ARG A 8 -6.17 4.83 -11.01
C ARG A 8 -7.54 4.34 -11.48
N CYS A 9 -8.61 4.72 -10.77
CA CYS A 9 -9.97 4.30 -11.13
C CYS A 9 -10.88 5.45 -11.60
N GLY A 10 -10.41 6.70 -11.57
CA GLY A 10 -11.17 7.88 -11.99
C GLY A 10 -12.28 8.33 -11.03
N VAL A 11 -12.68 7.50 -10.06
CA VAL A 11 -13.80 7.78 -9.15
C VAL A 11 -13.43 8.89 -8.15
N TYR A 12 -14.33 9.86 -7.99
CA TYR A 12 -14.25 10.86 -6.93
C TYR A 12 -14.56 10.20 -5.58
N ARG A 13 -13.62 10.30 -4.65
CA ARG A 13 -13.75 9.74 -3.30
C ARG A 13 -13.49 10.82 -2.26
N PRO A 14 -14.01 10.69 -1.04
CA PRO A 14 -13.65 11.57 0.06
C PRO A 14 -12.14 11.62 0.28
N ARG A 15 -11.60 12.74 0.74
CA ARG A 15 -10.15 12.86 1.08
C ARG A 15 -9.70 11.82 2.12
N SER A 16 -10.60 11.36 3.00
CA SER A 16 -10.35 10.28 3.96
C SER A 16 -10.13 8.90 3.31
N GLU A 17 -10.52 8.73 2.04
CA GLU A 17 -10.29 7.51 1.23
C GLU A 17 -8.93 7.53 0.51
N PHE A 18 -8.04 8.46 0.86
CA PHE A 18 -6.68 8.50 0.36
C PHE A 18 -5.71 8.36 1.54
N TYR A 19 -4.56 7.72 1.32
CA TYR A 19 -3.51 7.71 2.33
C TYR A 19 -2.74 9.03 2.32
N ALA A 20 -2.15 9.39 3.46
CA ALA A 20 -1.27 10.55 3.54
C ALA A 20 -0.02 10.36 2.68
N LEU A 21 0.41 11.42 2.02
CA LEU A 21 1.61 11.47 1.21
C LEU A 21 2.21 12.88 1.34
N SER A 22 3.23 13.01 2.18
CA SER A 22 3.80 14.31 2.59
C SER A 22 4.42 15.11 1.44
N ASN A 23 4.87 14.44 0.38
CA ASN A 23 5.43 15.09 -0.80
C ASN A 23 4.38 15.37 -1.90
N ALA A 24 3.10 15.06 -1.68
CA ALA A 24 2.03 15.46 -2.58
C ALA A 24 1.58 16.89 -2.29
N PRO A 25 1.22 17.70 -3.30
CA PRO A 25 0.77 19.09 -3.10
C PRO A 25 -0.39 19.23 -2.12
N ASP A 26 -1.23 18.20 -2.02
CA ASP A 26 -2.42 18.19 -1.19
C ASP A 26 -2.29 17.25 0.03
N GLY A 27 -1.08 16.75 0.29
CA GLY A 27 -0.77 15.85 1.41
C GLY A 27 -1.37 14.46 1.29
N LEU A 28 -1.96 14.09 0.14
CA LEU A 28 -2.65 12.82 -0.06
C LEU A 28 -2.14 12.11 -1.30
N ARG A 29 -2.14 10.77 -1.27
CA ARG A 29 -1.87 9.94 -2.45
C ARG A 29 -2.83 10.28 -3.60
N TYR A 30 -2.37 10.03 -4.82
CA TYR A 30 -3.16 10.22 -6.04
C TYR A 30 -4.16 9.08 -6.27
N ASP A 31 -3.88 7.90 -5.71
CA ASP A 31 -4.74 6.72 -5.76
C ASP A 31 -5.51 6.51 -4.45
N CYS A 32 -6.76 6.05 -4.56
CA CYS A 32 -7.60 5.78 -3.40
C CYS A 32 -7.19 4.49 -2.67
N LYS A 33 -7.56 4.38 -1.39
CA LYS A 33 -7.29 3.20 -0.53
C LYS A 33 -7.72 1.88 -1.20
N PRO A 34 -8.90 1.76 -1.83
CA PRO A 34 -9.27 0.53 -2.56
C PRO A 34 -8.27 0.14 -3.65
N CYS A 35 -7.80 1.12 -4.43
CA CYS A 35 -6.82 0.91 -5.50
C CYS A 35 -5.47 0.45 -4.95
N VAL A 36 -5.00 1.09 -3.87
CA VAL A 36 -3.77 0.71 -3.18
C VAL A 36 -3.88 -0.72 -2.64
N ARG A 37 -4.97 -1.06 -1.95
CA ARG A 37 -5.21 -2.41 -1.40
C ARG A 37 -5.28 -3.47 -2.49
N ALA A 38 -5.91 -3.18 -3.62
CA ALA A 38 -5.92 -4.08 -4.77
C ALA A 38 -4.50 -4.31 -5.32
N SER A 39 -3.71 -3.25 -5.48
CA SER A 39 -2.32 -3.33 -5.92
C SER A 39 -1.45 -4.14 -4.97
N MET A 40 -1.58 -3.90 -3.66
CA MET A 40 -0.84 -4.62 -2.63
C MET A 40 -1.19 -6.11 -2.62
N ARG A 41 -2.47 -6.46 -2.77
CA ARG A 41 -2.90 -7.86 -2.89
C ARG A 41 -2.31 -8.52 -4.13
N ALA A 42 -2.37 -7.86 -5.29
CA ALA A 42 -1.79 -8.38 -6.52
C ALA A 42 -0.28 -8.63 -6.37
N TYR A 43 0.45 -7.64 -5.84
CA TYR A 43 1.89 -7.77 -5.56
C TYR A 43 2.18 -8.93 -4.60
N TYR A 44 1.43 -9.03 -3.50
CA TYR A 44 1.59 -10.12 -2.54
C TYR A 44 1.40 -11.49 -3.18
N TRP A 45 0.40 -11.66 -4.04
CA TRP A 45 0.16 -12.95 -4.71
C TRP A 45 1.25 -13.29 -5.72
N GLN A 46 1.70 -12.30 -6.51
CA GLN A 46 2.78 -12.47 -7.50
C GLN A 46 4.12 -12.79 -6.85
N HIS A 47 4.40 -12.24 -5.67
CA HIS A 47 5.66 -12.40 -4.95
C HIS A 47 5.53 -13.25 -3.69
N ARG A 48 4.47 -14.06 -3.59
CA ARG A 48 4.07 -14.73 -2.34
C ARG A 48 5.20 -15.56 -1.74
N GLU A 49 5.81 -16.41 -2.54
CA GLU A 49 6.90 -17.30 -2.10
C GLU A 49 8.09 -16.49 -1.57
N GLN A 50 8.57 -15.52 -2.34
CA GLN A 50 9.70 -14.66 -2.00
C GLN A 50 9.46 -13.91 -0.68
N ILE A 51 8.25 -13.36 -0.50
CA ILE A 51 7.84 -12.66 0.71
C ILE A 51 7.84 -13.63 1.92
N LEU A 52 7.32 -14.85 1.76
CA LEU A 52 7.26 -15.85 2.83
C LEU A 52 8.66 -16.35 3.22
N VAL A 53 9.52 -16.62 2.24
CA VAL A 53 10.92 -17.01 2.47
C VAL A 53 11.65 -15.90 3.22
N GLY A 54 11.54 -14.65 2.75
CA GLY A 54 12.14 -13.50 3.43
C GLY A 54 11.64 -13.32 4.87
N ARG A 55 10.33 -13.53 5.11
CA ARG A 55 9.76 -13.47 6.47
C ARG A 55 10.32 -14.57 7.37
N ARG A 56 10.46 -15.80 6.85
CA ARG A 56 11.03 -16.93 7.58
C ARG A 56 12.50 -16.70 7.92
N ALA A 57 13.29 -16.23 6.96
CA ALA A 57 14.71 -15.92 7.17
C ALA A 57 14.91 -14.87 8.27
N ARG A 58 14.13 -13.77 8.24
CA ARG A 58 14.17 -12.74 9.30
C ARG A 58 13.83 -13.31 10.68
N TYR A 59 12.86 -14.21 10.76
CA TYR A 59 12.48 -14.84 12.03
C TYR A 59 13.61 -15.71 12.61
N HIS A 60 14.24 -16.57 11.81
CA HIS A 60 15.37 -17.39 12.27
C HIS A 60 16.56 -16.52 12.66
N ALA A 61 16.92 -15.53 11.84
CA ALA A 61 18.01 -14.61 12.16
C ALA A 61 17.77 -13.83 13.47
N ALA A 62 16.54 -13.39 13.72
CA ALA A 62 16.19 -12.70 14.96
C ALA A 62 16.22 -13.62 16.19
N ARG A 63 15.91 -14.91 16.01
CA ARG A 63 15.98 -15.91 17.08
C ARG A 63 17.41 -16.28 17.43
N ASP A 64 18.27 -16.46 16.43
CA ASP A 64 19.67 -16.85 16.64
C ASP A 64 20.51 -15.69 17.21
N ALA A 65 20.00 -14.46 17.17
CA ALA A 65 20.60 -13.26 17.76
C ALA A 65 20.17 -12.98 19.22
N ALA A 66 19.30 -13.82 19.80
CA ALA A 66 18.78 -13.70 21.17
C ALA A 66 19.33 -14.81 22.07
#